data_AF-A0A3E0HGV6-F1
#
_entry.id   AF-A0A3E0HGV6-F1
#
_cell.length_a   1.000
_cell.length_b   1.000
_cell.length_c   1.000
_cell.angle_alpha   90.00
_cell.angle_beta   90.00
_cell.angle_gamma   90.00
#
_symmetry.space_group_name_H-M   'P 1'
#
loop_
_entity.id
_entity.type
_entity.pdbx_description
1 polymer ?
#
loop_
_entity_poly.entity_id
_entity_poly.type
_entity_poly.pdbx_seq_one_letter_code
_entity_poly.pdbx_strand_id
1 'polypeptide(L)' 'MRKSILNLGKVLNKAEQKQVNGGAARFCQCDRECGSGHHCCSYRCYAIDASNYPTGNCPPLLCPIDIE' A
#
# COMPACT_ATOMS: atom_id res chain seq x y z
N MET A 1 -1.30 -16.59 42.23
CA MET A 1 -0.97 -16.16 40.85
C MET A 1 -2.23 -15.57 40.20
N ARG A 2 -2.37 -14.24 40.16
CA ARG A 2 -3.49 -13.62 39.43
C ARG A 2 -3.17 -13.73 37.94
N LYS A 3 -3.74 -14.74 37.27
CA LYS A 3 -3.73 -14.81 35.81
C LYS A 3 -4.72 -13.77 35.30
N SER A 4 -4.34 -12.50 35.35
CA SER A 4 -5.00 -11.47 34.55
C SER A 4 -4.75 -11.87 33.10
N ILE A 5 -5.73 -12.52 32.48
CA ILE A 5 -5.74 -12.70 31.04
C ILE A 5 -5.65 -11.29 30.49
N LEU A 6 -4.48 -10.94 29.93
CA LEU A 6 -4.33 -9.72 29.16
C LEU A 6 -5.44 -9.75 28.11
N ASN A 7 -6.38 -8.81 28.19
CA ASN A 7 -7.33 -8.58 27.10
C ASN A 7 -6.56 -7.90 25.95
N LEU A 8 -5.71 -8.69 25.28
CA LEU A 8 -4.93 -8.27 24.12
C LEU A 8 -5.85 -8.22 22.90
N GLY A 9 -6.31 -7.02 22.59
CA GLY A 9 -6.96 -6.70 21.32
C GLY A 9 -8.44 -6.36 21.45
N LYS A 10 -8.85 -5.36 20.66
CA LYS A 10 -10.26 -5.04 20.42
C LYS A 10 -10.76 -5.96 19.29
N VAL A 11 -11.84 -6.70 19.53
CA VAL A 11 -12.53 -7.41 18.45
C VAL A 11 -13.21 -6.37 17.58
N LEU A 12 -12.66 -6.15 16.39
CA LEU A 12 -13.21 -5.22 15.41
C LEU A 12 -14.43 -5.86 14.75
N ASN A 13 -15.50 -5.09 14.60
CA ASN A 13 -16.62 -5.51 13.77
C ASN A 13 -16.27 -5.36 12.27
N LYS A 14 -17.11 -5.90 11.37
CA LYS A 14 -16.85 -5.86 9.91
C LYS A 14 -16.69 -4.44 9.35
N ALA A 15 -17.32 -3.43 9.95
CA ALA A 15 -17.19 -2.05 9.52
C ALA A 15 -15.84 -1.46 9.96
N GLU A 16 -15.43 -1.71 11.20
CA GLU A 16 -14.14 -1.28 11.74
C GLU A 16 -12.98 -1.99 11.03
N GLN A 17 -13.11 -3.27 10.72
CA GLN A 17 -12.09 -4.01 9.97
C GLN A 17 -11.87 -3.45 8.55
N LYS A 18 -12.93 -2.97 7.89
CA LYS A 18 -12.82 -2.29 6.59
C LYS A 18 -12.12 -0.93 6.66
N GLN A 19 -12.22 -0.25 7.80
CA GLN A 19 -11.55 1.03 8.03
C GLN A 19 -10.07 0.87 8.40
N VAL A 20 -9.66 -0.33 8.80
CA VAL A 20 -8.24 -0.67 8.88
C VAL A 20 -7.72 -0.81 7.45
N ASN A 21 -7.32 0.32 6.85
CA ASN A 21 -6.53 0.37 5.63
C ASN A 21 -5.10 -0.10 5.95
N GLY A 22 -4.98 -1.37 6.33
CA GLY A 22 -3.73 -2.05 6.61
C GLY A 22 -3.16 -2.61 5.32
N GLY A 23 -2.03 -2.08 4.90
CA GLY A 23 -1.18 -2.65 3.87
C GLY A 23 0.20 -2.02 4.01
N ALA A 24 1.24 -2.85 4.17
CA ALA A 24 2.60 -2.33 4.07
C ALA A 24 2.78 -1.75 2.67
N ALA A 25 3.37 -0.56 2.58
CA ALA A 25 3.68 -0.02 1.27
C ALA A 25 4.61 -0.98 0.55
N ARG A 26 4.15 -1.46 -0.60
CA ARG A 26 4.90 -2.41 -1.39
C ARG A 26 5.99 -1.65 -2.14
N PHE A 27 7.23 -1.91 -1.77
CA PHE A 27 8.37 -1.36 -2.48
C PHE A 27 8.58 -2.08 -3.81
N CYS A 28 9.16 -1.37 -4.77
CA CYS A 28 9.39 -1.89 -6.11
C CYS A 28 10.57 -1.16 -6.77
N GLN A 29 11.18 -1.82 -7.76
CA GLN A 29 12.13 -1.23 -8.70
C GLN A 29 11.54 -1.12 -10.11
N CYS A 30 10.67 -2.05 -10.50
CA CYS A 30 9.94 -1.96 -11.75
C CYS A 30 8.44 -2.34 -11.56
N ASP A 31 7.59 -1.94 -12.50
CA ASP A 31 6.13 -2.20 -12.51
C ASP A 31 5.75 -3.67 -12.28
N ARG A 32 6.55 -4.60 -12.81
CA ARG A 32 6.30 -6.04 -12.70
C ARG A 32 6.22 -6.56 -11.26
N GLU A 33 6.75 -5.81 -10.29
CA GLU A 33 6.78 -6.19 -8.88
C GLU A 33 5.50 -5.82 -8.12
N CYS A 34 4.71 -4.89 -8.67
CA CYS A 34 3.51 -4.34 -8.05
C CYS A 34 2.23 -5.16 -8.31
N GLY A 35 2.27 -6.05 -9.29
CA GLY A 35 1.12 -6.86 -9.70
C GLY A 35 0.16 -6.11 -10.63
N SER A 36 -0.82 -6.82 -11.18
CA SER A 36 -1.81 -6.24 -12.09
C SER A 36 -2.58 -5.09 -11.42
N GLY A 37 -2.80 -4.00 -12.16
CA GLY A 37 -3.50 -2.85 -11.62
C GLY A 37 -2.64 -1.95 -10.72
N HIS A 38 -1.31 -2.11 -10.72
CA HIS A 38 -0.40 -1.22 -10.02
C HIS A 38 0.86 -0.91 -10.85
N HIS A 39 1.45 0.28 -10.64
CA HIS A 39 2.73 0.71 -11.21
C HIS A 39 3.73 1.03 -10.12
N CYS A 40 5.01 0.85 -10.45
CA CYS A 40 6.12 1.20 -9.61
C CYS A 40 6.58 2.64 -9.86
N CYS A 41 6.53 3.44 -8.81
CA CYS A 41 6.87 4.84 -8.89
C CYS A 41 7.36 5.35 -7.54
N SER A 42 8.41 6.18 -7.52
CA SER A 42 9.10 6.57 -6.26
C SER A 42 9.41 5.36 -5.35
N TYR A 43 9.82 4.24 -5.96
CA TYR A 43 10.07 2.95 -5.32
C TYR A 43 8.89 2.33 -4.57
N ARG A 44 7.65 2.74 -4.87
CA ARG A 44 6.42 2.22 -4.25
C ARG A 44 5.37 1.88 -5.30
N CYS A 45 4.52 0.92 -4.97
CA CYS A 45 3.41 0.51 -5.83
C CYS A 45 2.19 1.41 -5.63
N TYR A 46 1.72 2.03 -6.72
CA TYR A 46 0.51 2.85 -6.78
C TYR A 46 -0.51 2.21 -7.72
N ALA A 47 -1.80 2.44 -7.47
CA ALA A 47 -2.86 1.97 -8.36
C ALA A 47 -2.86 2.77 -9.68
N ILE A 48 -3.23 2.13 -10.79
CA ILE A 48 -3.29 2.74 -12.15
C ILE A 48 -4.52 3.65 -12.33
N ASP A 49 -5.30 3.91 -11.27
CA ASP A 49 -6.48 4.77 -11.32
C ASP A 49 -6.13 6.26 -11.50
N ALA A 50 -4.85 6.62 -11.44
CA ALA A 50 -4.37 7.97 -11.68
C ALA A 50 -4.02 8.19 -13.18
N SER A 51 -4.81 9.04 -13.85
CA SER A 51 -4.75 9.36 -15.29
C SER A 51 -3.43 9.90 -15.87
N ASN A 52 -2.31 9.92 -15.12
CA ASN A 52 -1.04 10.51 -15.55
C ASN A 52 0.21 9.71 -15.11
N TYR A 53 0.09 8.40 -14.84
CA TYR A 53 1.27 7.60 -14.49
C TYR A 53 2.02 7.10 -15.73
N PRO A 54 3.35 7.31 -15.81
CA PRO A 54 4.13 6.85 -16.94
C PRO A 54 4.34 5.33 -16.81
N THR A 55 3.46 4.56 -17.45
CA THR A 55 3.47 3.10 -17.44
C THR A 55 4.70 2.54 -18.12
N GLY A 56 5.36 1.54 -17.52
CA GLY A 56 6.43 0.76 -18.16
C GLY A 56 7.86 1.23 -17.88
N ASN A 57 8.08 2.13 -16.93
CA ASN A 57 9.43 2.64 -16.66
C ASN A 57 10.18 1.77 -15.66
N CYS A 58 11.29 1.20 -16.13
CA CYS A 58 12.39 0.80 -15.28
C CYS A 58 13.64 1.54 -15.75
N PRO A 59 14.31 2.35 -14.92
CA PRO A 59 14.11 2.57 -13.47
C PRO A 59 12.80 3.33 -13.11
N PRO A 60 12.34 3.25 -11.84
CA PRO A 60 11.11 3.91 -11.43
C PRO A 60 11.31 5.42 -11.45
N LEU A 61 10.43 6.13 -12.15
CA LEU A 61 10.43 7.59 -12.18
C LEU A 61 9.71 8.17 -10.94
N LEU A 62 9.95 9.44 -10.66
CA LEU A 62 9.22 10.20 -9.65
C LEU A 62 7.76 10.36 -10.08
N CYS A 63 6.83 10.19 -9.14
CA CYS A 63 5.41 10.32 -9.45
C CYS A 63 5.00 11.79 -9.46
N PRO A 64 4.02 12.19 -10.30
CA PRO A 64 3.47 13.54 -10.25
C PRO A 64 2.88 13.90 -8.88
N ILE A 65 2.41 12.91 -8.11
CA ILE A 65 1.89 13.12 -6.74
C ILE A 65 2.97 13.44 -5.71
N ASP A 66 4.25 13.16 -6.02
CA ASP A 66 5.38 13.49 -5.14
C ASP A 66 5.98 14.87 -5.50
N ILE A 67 5.46 15.52 -6.55
CA ILE A 67 5.81 16.87 -6.97
C ILE A 67 4.66 17.77 -6.52
N GLU A 68 4.62 18.09 -5.22
CA GLU A 68 3.87 19.28 -4.75
C GLU A 68 4.54 20.56 -5.25
#